data_AF-A0A1X7BX03-F1
#
_entry.id   AF-A0A1X7BX03-F1
#
_cell.length_a   1.000
_cell.length_b   1.000
_cell.length_c   1.000
_cell.angle_alpha   90.00
_cell.angle_beta   90.00
_cell.angle_gamma   90.00
#
_symmetry.space_group_name_H-M   'P 1'
#
loop_
_entity.id
_entity.type
_entity.pdbx_description
1 polymer ?
#
loop_
_entity_poly.entity_id
_entity_poly.type
_entity_poly.pdbx_seq_one_letter_code
_entity_poly.pdbx_strand_id
1 'polypeptide(L)' 'MSKIDNLTAELCDELMIAASCGKLEHIKSVILMLIEYSSVELGRHDRLEAASALHRIAKDIEISLSLRLDKVD' A
#
# COMPACT_ATOMS: atom_id res chain seq x y z
N MET A 1 9.27 -14.33 -14.00
CA MET A 1 8.76 -13.46 -12.92
C MET A 1 9.00 -14.15 -11.59
N SER A 2 9.51 -13.39 -10.63
CA SER A 2 9.57 -13.83 -9.25
C SER A 2 8.15 -13.90 -8.66
N LYS A 3 8.00 -14.60 -7.54
CA LYS A 3 6.72 -14.66 -6.81
C LYS A 3 6.22 -13.28 -6.38
N ILE A 4 7.16 -12.35 -6.12
CA ILE A 4 6.83 -10.99 -5.73
C ILE A 4 6.40 -10.14 -6.93
N ASP A 5 7.01 -10.32 -8.10
CA ASP A 5 6.60 -9.60 -9.32
C ASP A 5 5.13 -9.93 -9.69
N ASN A 6 4.73 -11.21 -9.59
CA ASN A 6 3.36 -11.62 -9.84
C ASN A 6 2.39 -10.95 -8.85
N LEU A 7 2.72 -10.99 -7.57
CA LEU A 7 1.88 -10.43 -6.51
C LEU A 7 1.76 -8.91 -6.62
N THR A 8 2.85 -8.22 -6.96
CA THR A 8 2.83 -6.77 -7.23
C THR A 8 1.93 -6.46 -8.43
N ALA A 9 1.99 -7.24 -9.50
CA ALA A 9 1.11 -7.06 -10.65
C ALA A 9 -0.38 -7.26 -10.29
N GLU A 10 -0.70 -8.34 -9.58
CA GLU A 10 -2.06 -8.63 -9.11
C GLU A 10 -2.63 -7.49 -8.25
N LEU A 11 -1.84 -6.98 -7.28
CA LEU A 11 -2.24 -5.87 -6.43
C LEU A 11 -2.39 -4.56 -7.21
N CYS A 12 -1.57 -4.32 -8.23
CA CYS A 12 -1.74 -3.15 -9.11
C CYS A 12 -3.03 -3.22 -9.93
N ASP A 13 -3.41 -4.40 -10.40
CA ASP A 13 -4.68 -4.61 -11.10
C ASP A 13 -5.87 -4.38 -10.15
N GLU A 14 -5.81 -4.92 -8.93
CA GLU A 14 -6.82 -4.68 -7.89
C GLU A 14 -6.95 -3.20 -7.55
N LEU A 15 -5.82 -2.48 -7.44
CA LEU A 15 -5.79 -1.05 -7.19
C LEU A 15 -6.51 -0.27 -8.30
N MET A 16 -6.23 -0.59 -9.56
CA MET A 16 -6.85 0.05 -10.72
C MET A 16 -8.37 -0.21 -10.74
N ILE A 17 -8.80 -1.43 -10.44
CA ILE A 17 -10.22 -1.78 -10.34
C ILE A 17 -10.88 -0.99 -9.18
N ALA A 18 -10.28 -1.01 -7.99
CA ALA A 18 -10.82 -0.30 -6.82
C ALA A 18 -10.93 1.21 -7.06
N ALA A 19 -9.92 1.81 -7.69
CA ALA A 19 -9.92 3.21 -8.10
C ALA A 19 -11.03 3.51 -9.12
N SER A 20 -11.19 2.68 -10.15
CA SER A 20 -12.24 2.85 -11.15
C SER A 20 -13.66 2.78 -10.57
N CYS A 21 -13.84 2.04 -9.48
CA CYS A 21 -15.11 1.91 -8.77
C CYS A 21 -15.29 2.89 -7.61
N GLY A 22 -14.32 3.78 -7.35
CA GLY A 22 -14.37 4.72 -6.21
C GLY A 22 -14.38 4.05 -4.82
N LYS A 23 -13.86 2.82 -4.70
CA LYS A 23 -13.88 2.05 -3.44
C LYS A 23 -12.70 2.43 -2.55
N LEU A 24 -12.80 3.58 -1.86
CA LEU A 24 -11.70 4.16 -1.09
C LEU A 24 -11.09 3.20 -0.05
N GLU A 25 -11.90 2.48 0.73
CA GLU A 25 -11.41 1.50 1.71
C GLU A 25 -10.61 0.36 1.06
N HIS A 26 -11.01 -0.06 -0.14
CA HIS A 26 -10.31 -1.10 -0.87
C HIS A 26 -8.98 -0.56 -1.44
N ILE A 27 -9.00 0.65 -2.00
CA ILE A 27 -7.77 1.37 -2.44
C ILE A 27 -6.76 1.45 -1.29
N LYS A 28 -7.24 1.82 -0.09
CA LYS A 28 -6.42 1.89 1.13
C LYS A 28 -5.77 0.55 1.44
N SER A 29 -6.57 -0.51 1.50
CA SER A 29 -6.08 -1.86 1.80
C SER A 29 -5.02 -2.31 0.82
N VAL A 30 -5.25 -2.11 -0.49
CA VAL A 30 -4.31 -2.52 -1.55
C VAL A 30 -3.00 -1.73 -1.49
N ILE A 31 -3.04 -0.42 -1.26
CA ILE A 31 -1.84 0.40 -1.11
C ILE A 31 -1.01 -0.06 0.10
N LEU A 32 -1.65 -0.35 1.23
CA LEU A 32 -0.94 -0.83 2.43
C LEU A 32 -0.27 -2.18 2.17
N MET A 33 -0.93 -3.11 1.48
CA MET A 33 -0.33 -4.38 1.07
C MET A 33 0.89 -4.17 0.16
N LEU A 34 0.79 -3.32 -0.87
CA LEU A 34 1.92 -3.00 -1.76
C LEU A 34 3.13 -2.42 -1.00
N ILE A 35 2.87 -1.54 -0.03
CA ILE A 35 3.91 -0.95 0.82
C ILE A 35 4.57 -2.02 1.70
N GLU A 36 3.78 -2.91 2.31
CA GLU A 36 4.28 -4.00 3.15
C GLU A 36 5.19 -4.94 2.36
N TYR A 37 4.76 -5.41 1.18
CA TYR A 37 5.57 -6.26 0.32
C TYR A 37 6.86 -5.57 -0.12
N SER A 38 6.78 -4.31 -0.53
CA SER A 38 7.95 -3.52 -0.92
C SER A 38 8.93 -3.34 0.25
N SER A 39 8.42 -3.15 1.47
CA SER A 39 9.23 -3.01 2.69
C SER A 39 9.96 -4.31 3.03
N VAL A 40 9.28 -5.45 2.94
CA VAL A 40 9.88 -6.78 3.15
C VAL A 40 10.98 -7.06 2.13
N GLU A 41 10.73 -6.76 0.86
CA GLU A 41 11.73 -6.98 -0.19
C GLU A 41 12.96 -6.07 0.00
N LEU A 42 12.74 -4.79 0.31
CA LEU A 42 13.85 -3.88 0.66
C LEU A 42 14.65 -4.40 1.86
N GLY A 43 14.00 -4.97 2.87
CA GLY A 43 14.67 -5.63 3.99
C GLY A 43 15.56 -6.80 3.58
N ARG A 44 15.13 -7.60 2.59
CA ARG A 44 15.93 -8.71 2.03
C ARG A 44 17.18 -8.24 1.28
N HIS A 45 17.16 -7.01 0.76
CA HIS A 45 18.30 -6.39 0.05
C HIS A 45 19.10 -5.41 0.92
N ASP A 46 18.99 -5.52 2.25
CA ASP A 46 19.65 -4.65 3.25
C ASP A 46 19.36 -3.15 3.06
N ARG A 47 18.22 -2.80 2.44
CA ARG A 47 17.76 -1.42 2.25
C ARG A 47 16.87 -0.97 3.42
N LEU A 48 17.40 -1.09 4.65
CA LEU A 48 16.64 -0.86 5.89
C LEU A 48 16.08 0.56 6.04
N GLU A 49 16.80 1.58 5.58
CA GLU A 49 16.33 2.96 5.61
C GLU A 49 15.10 3.17 4.71
N ALA A 50 15.12 2.60 3.50
CA ALA A 50 14.01 2.67 2.56
C ALA A 50 12.81 1.84 3.07
N ALA A 51 13.06 0.65 3.63
CA ALA A 51 12.02 -0.17 4.26
C ALA A 51 11.34 0.56 5.42
N SER A 52 12.12 1.28 6.24
CA SER A 52 11.63 2.09 7.35
C SER A 52 10.86 3.33 6.88
N ALA A 53 11.29 3.96 5.78
CA ALA A 53 10.55 5.06 5.16
C ALA A 53 9.18 4.60 4.66
N LEU A 54 9.10 3.44 4.03
CA LEU A 54 7.83 2.83 3.60
C LEU A 54 6.89 2.55 4.77
N HIS A 55 7.39 2.02 5.89
CA HIS A 55 6.58 1.83 7.10
C HIS A 55 5.98 3.14 7.64
N ARG A 56 6.75 4.24 7.61
CA ARG A 56 6.23 5.56 8.00
C ARG A 56 5.12 6.02 7.06
N ILE A 57 5.32 5.86 5.75
CA ILE A 57 4.31 6.22 4.74
C ILE A 57 3.02 5.42 4.95
N ALA A 58 3.10 4.11 5.22
CA ALA A 58 1.92 3.30 5.53
C ALA A 58 1.12 3.87 6.71
N LYS A 59 1.82 4.23 7.80
CA LYS A 59 1.19 4.83 8.98
C LYS A 59 0.55 6.18 8.68
N ASP A 60 1.22 7.03 7.89
CA ASP A 60 0.68 8.34 7.51
C ASP A 60 -0.56 8.21 6.63
N ILE A 61 -0.62 7.20 5.76
CA ILE A 61 -1.79 6.86 4.95
C ILE A 61 -2.95 6.40 5.84
N GLU A 62 -2.69 5.52 6.80
CA GLU A 62 -3.71 5.05 7.76
C GLU A 62 -4.31 6.22 8.55
N ILE A 63 -3.47 7.12 9.07
CA ILE A 63 -3.90 8.29 9.82
C ILE A 63 -4.68 9.27 8.93
N SER A 64 -4.13 9.63 7.77
CA SER A 64 -4.70 10.65 6.89
C SER A 64 -6.07 10.26 6.34
N LEU A 65 -6.29 8.96 6.08
CA LEU A 65 -7.58 8.46 5.61
C LEU A 65 -8.59 8.32 6.76
N SER A 66 -8.16 7.96 7.97
CA SER A 66 -9.04 7.94 9.14
C SER A 66 -9.60 9.34 9.45
N LEU A 67 -8.76 10.38 9.36
CA LEU A 67 -9.17 11.79 9.56
C LEU A 67 -10.09 12.36 8.47
N ARG A 68 -10.15 11.72 7.29
CA ARG A 68 -11.00 12.16 6.17
C ARG A 68 -12.41 11.59 6.25
N LEU A 69 -12.58 10.41 6.84
CA LEU A 69 -13.91 9.80 7.04
C LEU A 69 -14.74 10.58 8.08
N ASP A 70 -14.10 11.16 9.09
CA ASP A 70 -14.76 11.95 10.15
C ASP A 70 -15.29 13.32 9.67
N LYS A 71 -15.07 13.70 8.40
CA LYS A 71 -15.44 15.01 7.84
C LYS A 71 -16.47 14.94 6.71
N VAL A 72 -17.00 13.76 6.44
CA VAL A 72 -18.06 13.54 5.45
C VAL A 72 -19.33 13.14 6.19
N ASP A 73 -19.90 14.11 6.91
CA ASP A 73 -21.28 14.09 7.42
C ASP A 73 -22.05 15.26 6.77
#